data_AF-A0A8D6SYS3-F1
#
_entry.id   AF-A0A8D6SYS3-F1
#
_cell.length_a   1.000
_cell.length_b   1.000
_cell.length_c   1.000
_cell.angle_alpha   90.00
_cell.angle_beta   90.00
_cell.angle_gamma   90.00
#
_symmetry.space_group_name_H-M   'P 1'
#
loop_
_entity.id
_entity.type
_entity.pdbx_description
1 polymer ?
#
loop_
_entity_poly.entity_id
_entity_poly.type
_entity_poly.pdbx_seq_one_letter_code
_entity_poly.pdbx_strand_id
1 'polypeptide(L)'
;MKLNEKNIILFALTCFVILSTTYLFLNPIQPKESKICDIKEGDYVIIKGYIQDLKLKRDKYRHVINISRIVINDGTGNLDIVAFGKTREDLLNYILSYNPMIKEGDYVEVRGKVTVYNGKYQIILGNINNFKLIEKRNFNRDIYLSPTPTNIYASKYGKKYHTLNNCPYGKRLKESNIIYFYSEEDAKALGYEKCKWCESHETSK
;
A
#
# COMPACT_ATOMS: atom_id res chain seq x y z
N MET A 1 50.66 23.63 -28.95
CA MET A 1 50.77 23.17 -27.54
C MET A 1 51.86 22.12 -27.49
N LYS A 2 52.94 22.28 -26.69
CA LYS A 2 53.97 21.24 -26.59
C LYS A 2 53.35 19.98 -25.98
N LEU A 3 53.44 18.86 -26.68
CA LEU A 3 53.03 17.53 -26.23
C LEU A 3 53.97 17.09 -25.10
N ASN A 4 53.66 17.51 -23.87
CA ASN A 4 54.22 16.95 -22.66
C ASN A 4 53.28 15.84 -22.18
N GLU A 5 53.79 14.77 -21.55
CA GLU A 5 53.01 13.61 -21.08
C GLU A 5 51.73 14.03 -20.33
N LYS A 6 51.83 15.04 -19.46
CA LYS A 6 50.67 15.58 -18.73
C LYS A 6 49.54 16.07 -19.63
N ASN A 7 49.87 16.71 -20.76
CA ASN A 7 48.89 17.23 -21.71
C ASN A 7 48.22 16.10 -22.50
N ILE A 8 48.95 15.02 -22.78
CA ILE A 8 48.43 13.82 -23.46
C ILE A 8 47.48 13.07 -22.53
N ILE A 9 47.90 12.85 -21.28
CA ILE A 9 47.08 12.18 -20.25
C ILE A 9 45.79 12.97 -20.01
N LEU A 10 45.88 14.30 -19.87
CA LEU A 10 44.71 15.15 -19.68
C LEU A 10 43.76 15.08 -20.88
N PHE A 11 44.28 15.15 -22.10
CA PHE A 11 43.48 15.03 -23.32
C PHE A 11 42.77 13.67 -23.42
N ALA A 12 43.48 12.58 -23.16
CA ALA A 12 42.92 11.23 -23.17
C ALA A 12 41.84 11.03 -22.11
N LEU A 13 42.04 11.55 -20.89
CA LEU A 13 41.03 11.53 -19.82
C LEU A 13 39.80 12.33 -20.22
N THR A 14 39.97 13.53 -20.78
CA THR A 14 38.83 14.33 -21.25
C THR A 14 38.06 13.62 -22.37
N CYS A 15 38.74 13.00 -23.33
CA CYS A 15 38.09 12.21 -24.37
C CYS A 15 37.36 10.99 -23.80
N PHE A 16 37.94 10.28 -22.84
CA PHE A 16 37.30 9.15 -22.19
C PHE A 16 36.04 9.58 -21.42
N VAL A 17 36.10 10.68 -20.67
CA VAL A 17 34.94 11.22 -19.95
C VAL A 17 33.84 11.65 -20.93
N ILE A 18 34.20 12.34 -22.02
CA ILE A 18 33.22 12.74 -23.05
C ILE A 18 32.59 11.51 -23.69
N LEU A 19 33.39 10.55 -24.16
CA LEU A 19 32.87 9.34 -24.83
C LEU A 19 31.99 8.50 -23.89
N SER A 20 32.43 8.29 -22.64
CA SER A 20 31.67 7.52 -21.65
C SER A 20 30.36 8.20 -21.25
N THR A 21 30.36 9.51 -21.02
CA THR A 21 29.13 10.26 -20.73
C THR A 21 28.18 10.28 -21.93
N THR A 22 28.69 10.47 -23.15
CA THR A 22 27.88 10.42 -24.38
C THR A 22 27.26 9.03 -24.58
N TYR A 23 28.04 7.97 -24.35
CA TYR A 23 27.56 6.60 -24.43
C TYR A 23 26.44 6.30 -23.43
N LEU A 24 26.60 6.72 -22.16
CA LEU A 24 25.57 6.57 -21.12
C LEU A 24 24.31 7.38 -21.43
N PHE A 25 24.46 8.56 -22.04
CA PHE A 25 23.34 9.39 -22.45
C PHE A 25 22.55 8.75 -23.61
N LEU A 26 23.25 8.14 -24.56
CA LEU A 26 22.63 7.45 -25.70
C LEU A 26 22.08 6.06 -25.33
N ASN A 27 22.61 5.42 -24.30
CA ASN A 27 22.20 4.09 -23.84
C ASN A 27 21.80 4.14 -22.36
N PRO A 28 20.68 4.81 -22.03
CA PRO A 28 20.20 4.86 -20.66
C PRO A 28 19.89 3.45 -20.17
N ILE A 29 20.21 3.17 -18.91
CA ILE A 29 19.88 1.89 -18.28
C ILE A 29 18.36 1.74 -18.28
N GLN A 30 17.85 0.86 -19.14
CA GLN A 30 16.43 0.55 -19.19
C GLN A 30 16.12 -0.56 -18.19
N PRO A 31 14.99 -0.46 -17.48
CA PRO A 31 14.57 -1.52 -16.58
C PRO A 31 14.20 -2.76 -17.39
N LYS A 32 14.54 -3.95 -16.90
CA LYS A 32 14.18 -5.20 -17.55
C LYS A 32 13.04 -5.89 -16.79
N GLU A 33 12.02 -6.36 -17.51
CA GLU A 33 11.02 -7.23 -16.90
C GLU A 33 11.68 -8.52 -16.40
N SER A 34 11.47 -8.84 -15.13
CA SER A 34 12.14 -9.96 -14.45
C SER A 34 11.18 -10.66 -13.48
N LYS A 35 11.48 -11.92 -13.15
CA LYS A 35 10.82 -12.63 -12.05
C LYS A 35 11.52 -12.35 -10.73
N ILE A 36 10.76 -12.33 -9.63
CA ILE A 36 11.30 -12.05 -8.29
C ILE A 36 12.38 -13.07 -7.90
N CYS A 37 12.27 -14.34 -8.31
CA CYS A 37 13.31 -15.34 -8.03
C CYS A 37 14.65 -15.09 -8.73
N ASP A 38 14.66 -14.30 -9.82
CA ASP A 38 15.85 -14.08 -10.65
C ASP A 38 16.58 -12.78 -10.34
N ILE A 39 15.97 -11.90 -9.53
CA ILE A 39 16.54 -10.59 -9.22
C ILE A 39 17.73 -10.71 -8.25
N LYS A 40 18.65 -9.76 -8.38
CA LYS A 40 19.76 -9.56 -7.47
C LYS A 40 19.77 -8.13 -6.94
N GLU A 41 20.48 -7.93 -5.85
CA GLU A 41 20.70 -6.58 -5.34
C GLU A 41 21.39 -5.72 -6.40
N GLY A 42 20.86 -4.51 -6.60
CA GLY A 42 21.38 -3.57 -7.58
C GLY A 42 20.66 -3.59 -8.93
N ASP A 43 19.91 -4.65 -9.25
CA ASP A 43 19.20 -4.75 -10.53
C ASP A 43 18.15 -3.66 -10.69
N TYR A 44 18.01 -3.13 -11.91
CA TYR A 44 16.95 -2.19 -12.27
C TYR A 44 15.88 -2.93 -13.08
N VAL A 45 14.72 -3.15 -12.47
CA VAL A 45 13.73 -4.13 -12.96
C VAL A 45 12.33 -3.54 -13.09
N ILE A 46 11.52 -4.20 -13.91
CA ILE A 46 10.06 -4.12 -13.90
C ILE A 46 9.55 -5.43 -13.33
N ILE A 47 8.78 -5.38 -12.24
CA ILE A 47 8.14 -6.53 -11.61
C ILE A 47 6.64 -6.37 -11.71
N LYS A 48 5.96 -7.39 -12.21
CA LYS A 48 4.49 -7.45 -12.23
C LYS A 48 4.04 -8.57 -11.31
N GLY A 49 3.08 -8.28 -10.43
CA GLY A 49 2.63 -9.23 -9.43
C GLY A 49 1.38 -8.79 -8.70
N TYR A 50 0.85 -9.68 -7.88
CA TYR A 50 -0.29 -9.41 -7.04
C TYR A 50 0.14 -8.74 -5.74
N ILE A 51 -0.64 -7.78 -5.27
CA ILE A 51 -0.49 -7.25 -3.92
C ILE A 51 -0.86 -8.38 -2.94
N GLN A 52 0.12 -8.92 -2.24
CA GLN A 52 -0.11 -9.96 -1.23
C GLN A 52 -0.48 -9.38 0.13
N ASP A 53 0.12 -8.25 0.49
CA ASP A 53 -0.07 -7.61 1.80
C ASP A 53 0.10 -6.09 1.66
N LEU A 54 -0.83 -5.32 2.25
CA LEU A 54 -0.82 -3.87 2.22
C LEU A 54 -0.80 -3.33 3.66
N LYS A 55 0.37 -2.86 4.12
CA LYS A 55 0.52 -2.33 5.48
C LYS A 55 0.05 -0.88 5.55
N LEU A 56 -1.17 -0.70 6.06
CA LEU A 56 -1.85 0.58 6.19
C LEU A 56 -2.01 1.00 7.64
N LYS A 57 -1.86 2.30 7.90
CA LYS A 57 -2.29 2.95 9.15
C LYS A 57 -3.65 3.60 8.92
N ARG A 58 -4.58 3.37 9.86
CA ARG A 58 -5.92 3.95 9.82
C ARG A 58 -6.18 4.82 11.04
N ASP A 59 -7.05 5.81 10.88
CA ASP A 59 -7.56 6.62 11.99
C ASP A 59 -8.63 5.85 12.81
N LYS A 60 -9.22 6.51 13.81
CA LYS A 60 -10.30 5.93 14.64
C LYS A 60 -11.59 5.60 13.86
N TYR A 61 -11.78 6.18 12.69
CA TYR A 61 -12.94 5.96 11.81
C TYR A 61 -12.62 5.03 10.63
N ARG A 62 -11.43 4.42 10.64
CA ARG A 62 -10.90 3.53 9.60
C ARG A 62 -10.50 4.20 8.29
N HIS A 63 -10.42 5.54 8.21
CA HIS A 63 -9.81 6.20 7.06
C HIS A 63 -8.32 5.86 7.00
N VAL A 64 -7.83 5.52 5.82
CA VAL A 64 -6.40 5.25 5.61
C VAL A 64 -5.65 6.57 5.62
N ILE A 65 -4.70 6.71 6.53
CA ILE A 65 -3.92 7.95 6.72
C ILE A 65 -2.44 7.77 6.36
N ASN A 66 -1.98 6.53 6.23
CA ASN A 66 -0.61 6.24 5.85
C ASN A 66 -0.47 4.83 5.28
N ILE A 67 0.57 4.65 4.47
CA ILE A 67 1.01 3.38 3.92
C ILE A 67 2.49 3.19 4.26
N SER A 68 2.82 2.07 4.91
CA SER A 68 4.21 1.79 5.32
C SER A 68 4.94 0.87 4.35
N ARG A 69 4.23 -0.10 3.77
CA ARG A 69 4.83 -1.13 2.90
C ARG A 69 3.75 -1.84 2.08
N ILE A 70 4.10 -2.20 0.86
CA ILE A 70 3.34 -3.12 0.01
C ILE A 70 4.19 -4.36 -0.19
N VAL A 71 3.60 -5.55 -0.16
CA VAL A 71 4.27 -6.79 -0.57
C VAL A 71 3.66 -7.23 -1.89
N ILE A 72 4.51 -7.41 -2.90
CA ILE A 72 4.11 -7.94 -4.20
C ILE A 72 4.62 -9.37 -4.33
N ASN A 73 3.80 -10.24 -4.90
CA ASN A 73 4.15 -11.61 -5.23
C ASN A 73 3.80 -11.92 -6.69
N ASP A 74 4.77 -12.42 -7.45
CA ASP A 74 4.65 -12.76 -8.89
C ASP A 74 4.51 -14.27 -9.16
N GLY A 75 4.29 -15.06 -8.11
CA GLY A 75 4.30 -16.52 -8.08
C GLY A 75 5.65 -17.14 -7.74
N THR A 76 6.75 -16.38 -7.81
CA THR A 76 8.12 -16.90 -7.62
C THR A 76 8.80 -16.41 -6.35
N GLY A 77 8.28 -15.33 -5.74
CA GLY A 77 8.79 -14.80 -4.49
C GLY A 77 8.00 -13.58 -4.00
N ASN A 78 8.48 -12.98 -2.92
CA ASN A 78 7.92 -11.76 -2.34
C ASN A 78 8.90 -10.61 -2.49
N LEU A 79 8.39 -9.44 -2.84
CA LEU A 79 9.14 -8.21 -2.98
C LEU A 79 8.48 -7.08 -2.20
N ASP A 80 9.25 -6.43 -1.34
CA ASP A 80 8.76 -5.31 -0.54
C ASP A 80 8.85 -3.99 -1.33
N ILE A 81 7.75 -3.25 -1.40
CA ILE A 81 7.71 -1.92 -2.01
C ILE A 81 7.51 -0.90 -0.90
N VAL A 82 8.44 0.07 -0.83
CA VAL A 82 8.47 1.10 0.20
C VAL A 82 8.58 2.46 -0.47
N ALA A 83 7.91 3.47 0.08
CA ALA A 83 8.02 4.85 -0.35
C ALA A 83 8.26 5.76 0.86
N PHE A 84 8.97 6.86 0.65
CA PHE A 84 9.29 7.84 1.69
C PHE A 84 8.89 9.26 1.28
N GLY A 85 8.75 10.14 2.27
CA GLY A 85 8.44 11.57 2.06
C GLY A 85 7.23 11.78 1.14
N LYS A 86 7.38 12.69 0.18
CA LYS A 86 6.36 13.04 -0.81
C LYS A 86 5.90 11.84 -1.65
N THR A 87 6.83 10.97 -2.07
CA THR A 87 6.47 9.78 -2.88
C THR A 87 5.52 8.85 -2.15
N ARG A 88 5.62 8.76 -0.82
CA ARG A 88 4.68 7.99 0.00
C ARG A 88 3.28 8.61 0.02
N GLU A 89 3.20 9.93 0.08
CA GLU A 89 1.94 10.67 0.02
C GLU A 89 1.29 10.53 -1.36
N ASP A 90 2.08 10.65 -2.42
CA ASP A 90 1.63 10.44 -3.80
C ASP A 90 1.13 9.00 -4.01
N LEU A 91 1.84 8.01 -3.47
CA LEU A 91 1.42 6.61 -3.49
C LEU A 91 0.10 6.38 -2.75
N LEU A 92 -0.04 6.95 -1.55
CA LEU A 92 -1.29 6.86 -0.80
C LEU A 92 -2.45 7.47 -1.58
N ASN A 93 -2.28 8.69 -2.11
CA ASN A 93 -3.29 9.36 -2.91
C ASN A 93 -3.65 8.57 -4.17
N TYR A 94 -2.66 7.99 -4.84
CA TYR A 94 -2.90 7.13 -6.01
C TYR A 94 -3.75 5.92 -5.64
N ILE A 95 -3.42 5.21 -4.55
CA ILE A 95 -4.17 4.04 -4.07
C ILE A 95 -5.62 4.42 -3.71
N LEU A 96 -5.81 5.55 -3.04
CA LEU A 96 -7.12 6.06 -2.61
C LEU A 96 -7.96 6.68 -3.72
N SER A 97 -7.37 6.96 -4.88
CA SER A 97 -8.10 7.51 -6.03
C SER A 97 -9.04 6.49 -6.70
N TYR A 98 -8.90 5.21 -6.36
CA TYR A 98 -9.76 4.12 -6.83
C TYR A 98 -10.90 3.83 -5.84
N ASN A 99 -12.05 3.37 -6.36
CA ASN A 99 -13.19 2.96 -5.55
C ASN A 99 -13.69 1.56 -5.97
N PRO A 100 -13.56 0.52 -5.12
CA PRO A 100 -12.81 0.53 -3.85
C PRO A 100 -11.30 0.71 -4.09
N MET A 101 -10.58 1.18 -3.06
CA MET A 101 -9.15 1.47 -3.14
C MET A 101 -8.32 0.28 -3.63
N ILE A 102 -7.12 0.54 -4.15
CA ILE A 102 -6.16 -0.53 -4.47
C ILE A 102 -5.81 -1.29 -3.19
N LYS A 103 -5.87 -2.62 -3.21
CA LYS A 103 -5.62 -3.47 -2.03
C LYS A 103 -5.24 -4.90 -2.41
N GLU A 104 -5.09 -5.75 -1.39
CA GLU A 104 -4.63 -7.13 -1.53
C GLU A 104 -5.42 -7.89 -2.62
N GLY A 105 -4.72 -8.59 -3.51
CA GLY A 105 -5.27 -9.29 -4.66
C GLY A 105 -5.25 -8.51 -5.98
N ASP A 106 -5.11 -7.19 -5.96
CA ASP A 106 -4.95 -6.39 -7.18
C ASP A 106 -3.59 -6.67 -7.86
N TYR A 107 -3.55 -6.56 -9.20
CA TYR A 107 -2.35 -6.82 -9.99
C TYR A 107 -1.69 -5.52 -10.41
N VAL A 108 -0.41 -5.37 -10.07
CA VAL A 108 0.34 -4.13 -10.23
C VAL A 108 1.67 -4.36 -10.93
N GLU A 109 2.20 -3.29 -11.51
CA GLU A 109 3.54 -3.19 -12.06
C GLU A 109 4.35 -2.22 -11.20
N VAL A 110 5.57 -2.62 -10.85
CA VAL A 110 6.52 -1.78 -10.13
C VAL A 110 7.86 -1.76 -10.83
N ARG A 111 8.39 -0.55 -11.02
CA ARG A 111 9.70 -0.29 -11.60
C ARG A 111 10.64 0.25 -10.53
N GLY A 112 11.84 -0.28 -10.45
CA GLY A 112 12.82 0.29 -9.52
C GLY A 112 14.08 -0.51 -9.37
N LYS A 113 15.01 0.05 -8.59
CA LYS A 113 16.26 -0.60 -8.24
C LYS A 113 16.02 -1.51 -7.04
N VAL A 114 16.45 -2.76 -7.16
CA VAL A 114 16.38 -3.74 -6.07
C VAL A 114 17.45 -3.41 -5.03
N THR A 115 17.04 -3.37 -3.78
CA THR A 115 17.89 -3.18 -2.59
C THR A 115 17.58 -4.28 -1.58
N VAL A 116 18.47 -4.53 -0.62
CA VAL A 116 18.23 -5.51 0.45
C VAL A 116 18.05 -4.79 1.79
N TYR A 117 17.01 -5.15 2.51
CA TYR A 117 16.78 -4.67 3.88
C TYR A 117 16.36 -5.85 4.77
N ASN A 118 17.09 -6.07 5.87
CA ASN A 118 16.87 -7.21 6.78
C ASN A 118 16.76 -8.57 6.05
N GLY A 119 17.62 -8.79 5.04
CA GLY A 119 17.66 -10.02 4.26
C GLY A 119 16.51 -10.20 3.27
N LYS A 120 15.71 -9.16 3.02
CA LYS A 120 14.60 -9.18 2.04
C LYS A 120 14.87 -8.22 0.90
N TYR A 121 14.53 -8.65 -0.31
CA TYR A 121 14.52 -7.75 -1.45
C TYR A 121 13.41 -6.71 -1.30
N GLN A 122 13.76 -5.48 -1.61
CA GLN A 122 12.82 -4.36 -1.65
C GLN A 122 13.12 -3.42 -2.82
N ILE A 123 12.10 -2.72 -3.28
CA ILE A 123 12.22 -1.55 -4.14
C ILE A 123 11.77 -0.32 -3.33
N ILE A 124 12.65 0.66 -3.22
CA ILE A 124 12.29 1.99 -2.72
C ILE A 124 11.79 2.83 -3.91
N LEU A 125 10.51 3.20 -3.90
CA LEU A 125 9.92 4.03 -4.94
C LEU A 125 10.50 5.45 -4.87
N GLY A 126 11.20 5.83 -5.94
CA GLY A 126 11.68 7.20 -6.12
C GLY A 126 10.57 8.18 -6.52
N ASN A 127 9.55 7.72 -7.25
CA ASN A 127 8.39 8.49 -7.67
C ASN A 127 7.17 7.58 -7.86
N ILE A 128 5.97 8.16 -7.99
CA ILE A 128 4.73 7.40 -8.15
C ILE A 128 4.56 6.77 -9.54
N ASN A 129 5.18 7.34 -10.59
CA ASN A 129 5.10 6.79 -11.95
C ASN A 129 5.73 5.39 -12.08
N ASN A 130 6.52 4.99 -11.09
CA ASN A 130 7.13 3.68 -10.96
C ASN A 130 6.21 2.64 -10.31
N PHE A 131 4.98 2.99 -9.92
CA PHE A 131 3.97 2.07 -9.42
C PHE A 131 2.68 2.25 -10.21
N LYS A 132 2.15 1.16 -10.77
CA LYS A 132 0.99 1.22 -11.64
C LYS A 132 0.03 0.06 -11.39
N LEU A 133 -1.25 0.36 -11.24
CA LEU A 133 -2.29 -0.66 -11.31
C LEU A 133 -2.43 -1.17 -12.75
N ILE A 134 -2.32 -2.48 -12.93
CA ILE A 134 -2.51 -3.14 -14.23
C ILE A 134 -3.91 -3.73 -14.31
N GLU A 135 -4.36 -4.42 -13.25
CA GLU A 135 -5.67 -5.04 -13.21
C GLU A 135 -6.28 -4.93 -11.81
N LYS A 136 -7.50 -4.39 -11.73
CA LYS A 136 -8.29 -4.35 -10.49
C LYS A 136 -9.00 -5.69 -10.32
N ARG A 137 -8.78 -6.37 -9.19
CA ARG A 137 -9.36 -7.69 -8.91
C ARG A 137 -10.10 -7.74 -7.58
N ASN A 138 -9.70 -6.94 -6.60
CA ASN A 138 -10.37 -6.89 -5.31
C ASN A 138 -11.42 -5.78 -5.29
N PHE A 139 -12.68 -6.16 -5.47
CA PHE A 139 -13.84 -5.26 -5.45
C PHE A 139 -14.56 -5.21 -4.09
N ASN A 140 -13.95 -5.74 -3.02
CA ASN A 140 -14.54 -5.61 -1.70
C ASN A 140 -14.68 -4.12 -1.36
N ARG A 141 -15.81 -3.72 -0.79
CA ARG A 141 -16.05 -2.33 -0.41
C ARG A 141 -15.08 -1.84 0.68
N ASP A 142 -14.79 -0.55 0.67
CA ASP A 142 -14.08 0.10 1.78
C ASP A 142 -15.06 0.43 2.90
N ILE A 143 -14.75 0.03 4.13
CA ILE A 143 -15.66 0.14 5.27
C ILE A 143 -15.13 1.15 6.27
N TYR A 144 -15.94 2.18 6.51
CA TYR A 144 -15.69 3.28 7.43
C TYR A 144 -16.65 3.25 8.61
N LEU A 145 -16.23 3.84 9.73
CA LEU A 145 -17.06 4.01 10.91
C LEU A 145 -17.68 5.41 10.91
N SER A 146 -18.90 5.53 11.42
CA SER A 146 -19.58 6.81 11.50
C SER A 146 -18.94 7.69 12.59
N PRO A 147 -18.60 8.96 12.28
CA PRO A 147 -18.12 9.91 13.27
C PRO A 147 -19.25 10.42 14.18
N THR A 148 -20.50 10.35 13.71
CA THR A 148 -21.70 10.72 14.46
C THR A 148 -22.38 9.47 15.01
N PRO A 149 -23.01 9.56 16.20
CA PRO A 149 -23.79 8.46 16.75
C PRO A 149 -24.88 7.98 15.79
N THR A 150 -24.94 6.67 15.58
CA THR A 150 -26.01 5.98 14.86
C THR A 150 -26.68 4.97 15.79
N ASN A 151 -27.81 4.40 15.36
CA ASN A 151 -28.46 3.33 16.12
C ASN A 151 -27.68 2.00 16.05
N ILE A 152 -26.61 1.91 15.25
CA ILE A 152 -25.81 0.71 15.04
C ILE A 152 -24.44 0.93 15.67
N TYR A 153 -24.21 0.36 16.84
CA TYR A 153 -23.04 0.66 17.65
C TYR A 153 -22.44 -0.59 18.29
N ALA A 154 -21.14 -0.54 18.58
CA ALA A 154 -20.43 -1.60 19.29
C ALA A 154 -19.32 -1.05 20.18
N SER A 155 -18.77 -1.90 21.04
CA SER A 155 -17.47 -1.62 21.67
C SER A 155 -16.35 -1.87 20.67
N LYS A 156 -15.37 -0.96 20.60
CA LYS A 156 -14.14 -1.14 19.79
C LYS A 156 -13.30 -2.37 20.17
N TYR A 157 -13.51 -2.92 21.36
CA TYR A 157 -12.86 -4.14 21.85
C TYR A 157 -13.74 -5.39 21.77
N GLY A 158 -15.03 -5.21 21.49
CA GLY A 158 -16.00 -6.30 21.41
C GLY A 158 -16.14 -6.85 20.00
N LYS A 159 -16.95 -7.91 19.88
CA LYS A 159 -17.39 -8.49 18.60
C LYS A 159 -18.90 -8.52 18.44
N LYS A 160 -19.61 -7.80 19.31
CA LYS A 160 -21.08 -7.69 19.27
C LYS A 160 -21.48 -6.26 18.95
N TYR A 161 -22.40 -6.09 17.99
CA TYR A 161 -23.03 -4.81 17.69
C TYR A 161 -24.49 -4.80 18.17
N HIS A 162 -24.99 -3.61 18.44
CA HIS A 162 -26.32 -3.34 18.98
C HIS A 162 -27.07 -2.41 18.04
N THR A 163 -28.37 -2.66 17.86
CA THR A 163 -29.26 -1.84 17.02
C THR A 163 -30.35 -1.11 17.82
N LEU A 164 -30.48 -1.43 19.11
CA LEU A 164 -31.53 -0.92 19.99
C LEU A 164 -30.95 -0.10 21.15
N ASN A 165 -31.49 1.10 21.37
CA ASN A 165 -31.05 2.02 22.43
C ASN A 165 -31.38 1.52 23.85
N ASN A 166 -32.38 0.64 23.98
CA ASN A 166 -32.77 0.04 25.26
C ASN A 166 -32.00 -1.27 25.56
N CYS A 167 -31.05 -1.68 24.72
CA CYS A 167 -30.29 -2.90 24.97
C CYS A 167 -29.51 -2.84 26.30
N PRO A 168 -29.77 -3.76 27.26
CA PRO A 168 -29.10 -3.73 28.56
C PRO A 168 -27.59 -3.95 28.43
N TYR A 169 -27.16 -4.70 27.41
CA TYR A 169 -25.75 -4.92 27.11
C TYR A 169 -25.11 -3.69 26.45
N GLY A 170 -25.83 -3.03 25.55
CA GLY A 170 -25.37 -1.79 24.91
C GLY A 170 -25.21 -0.64 25.90
N LYS A 171 -26.13 -0.50 26.87
CA LYS A 171 -26.08 0.51 27.94
C LYS A 171 -24.88 0.36 28.88
N ARG A 172 -24.28 -0.83 28.96
CA ARG A 172 -23.09 -1.09 29.79
C ARG A 172 -21.78 -0.70 29.09
N LEU A 173 -21.84 -0.31 27.81
CA LEU A 173 -20.64 0.12 27.09
C LEU A 173 -20.17 1.48 27.61
N LYS A 174 -18.86 1.60 27.86
CA LYS A 174 -18.22 2.88 28.18
C LYS A 174 -18.23 3.77 26.94
N GLU A 175 -18.71 5.01 27.06
CA GLU A 175 -18.83 5.96 25.94
C GLU A 175 -17.53 6.11 25.13
N SER A 176 -16.38 6.17 25.81
CA SER A 176 -15.05 6.28 25.17
C SER A 176 -14.62 5.06 24.34
N ASN A 177 -15.38 3.97 24.41
CA ASN A 177 -15.13 2.73 23.68
C ASN A 177 -16.19 2.46 22.61
N ILE A 178 -17.23 3.29 22.51
CA ILE A 178 -18.29 3.09 21.53
C ILE A 178 -17.78 3.52 20.14
N ILE A 179 -18.05 2.68 19.15
CA ILE A 179 -17.93 2.98 17.74
C ILE A 179 -19.29 2.82 17.08
N TYR A 180 -19.51 3.59 16.03
CA TYR A 180 -20.77 3.61 15.29
C TYR A 180 -20.54 3.15 13.85
N PHE A 181 -21.52 2.43 13.30
CA PHE A 181 -21.50 1.95 11.92
C PHE A 181 -22.54 2.69 11.10
N TYR A 182 -22.31 2.83 9.80
CA TYR A 182 -23.32 3.37 8.88
C TYR A 182 -24.43 2.36 8.57
N SER A 183 -24.11 1.07 8.58
CA SER A 183 -25.03 -0.02 8.29
C SER A 183 -24.73 -1.30 9.10
N GLU A 184 -25.70 -2.22 9.18
CA GLU A 184 -25.46 -3.53 9.81
C GLU A 184 -24.52 -4.38 8.95
N GLU A 185 -24.58 -4.20 7.63
CA GLU A 185 -23.70 -4.81 6.65
C GLU A 185 -22.23 -4.42 6.93
N ASP A 186 -21.96 -3.18 7.36
CA ASP A 186 -20.62 -2.73 7.77
C ASP A 186 -20.14 -3.44 9.01
N ALA A 187 -21.00 -3.55 10.02
CA ALA A 187 -20.67 -4.25 11.26
C ALA A 187 -20.34 -5.72 10.96
N LYS A 188 -21.19 -6.40 10.19
CA LYS A 188 -20.99 -7.80 9.78
C LYS A 188 -19.72 -7.99 8.96
N ALA A 189 -19.47 -7.13 7.98
CA ALA A 189 -18.27 -7.22 7.13
C ALA A 189 -16.97 -6.93 7.90
N LEU A 190 -17.05 -6.23 9.04
CA LEU A 190 -15.95 -6.06 9.99
C LEU A 190 -15.84 -7.19 11.03
N GLY A 191 -16.65 -8.24 10.90
CA GLY A 191 -16.66 -9.42 11.76
C GLY A 191 -17.35 -9.19 13.11
N TYR A 192 -18.28 -8.23 13.20
CA TYR A 192 -19.17 -8.11 14.35
C TYR A 192 -20.44 -8.93 14.12
N GLU A 193 -20.90 -9.57 15.18
CA GLU A 193 -22.15 -10.32 15.20
C GLU A 193 -23.22 -9.49 15.92
N LYS A 194 -24.49 -9.66 15.52
CA LYS A 194 -25.59 -8.97 16.18
C LYS A 194 -25.70 -9.46 17.63
N CYS A 195 -26.02 -8.54 18.54
CA CYS A 195 -26.36 -8.89 19.91
C CYS A 195 -27.65 -9.72 19.91
N LYS A 196 -27.61 -10.92 20.50
CA LYS A 196 -28.78 -11.83 20.59
C LYS A 196 -30.02 -11.16 21.20
N TRP A 197 -29.83 -10.28 22.18
CA TRP A 197 -30.94 -9.54 22.79
C TRP A 197 -31.55 -8.54 21.81
N CYS A 198 -30.73 -7.83 21.03
CA CYS A 198 -31.24 -6.94 20.01
C CYS A 198 -31.99 -7.72 18.93
N GLU A 199 -31.43 -8.84 18.47
CA GLU A 199 -32.03 -9.74 17.50
C GLU A 199 -33.41 -10.28 17.95
N SER A 200 -33.54 -10.72 19.21
CA SER A 200 -34.80 -11.26 19.72
C SER A 200 -35.88 -10.21 20.00
N HIS A 201 -35.54 -8.92 20.02
CA HIS A 201 -36.46 -7.82 20.33
C HIS A 201 -36.69 -6.87 19.14
N GLU A 202 -36.16 -7.21 17.97
CA GLU A 202 -36.35 -6.45 16.73
C GLU A 202 -37.63 -6.87 16.01
N THR A 203 -38.05 -8.13 16.16
CA THR A 203 -39.25 -8.73 15.58
C THR A 203 -40.55 -8.44 16.34
N SER A 204 -40.52 -7.55 17.34
CA SER A 204 -41.69 -7.17 18.15
C SER A 204 -42.36 -5.87 17.69
N LYS A 205 -42.15 -5.46 16.44
CA LYS A 205 -42.79 -4.29 15.81
C LYS A 205 -43.56 -4.67 14.56
#